data_AF-A0AAV4RLQ9-F1
#
_entry.id   AF-A0AAV4RLQ9-F1
#
_cell.length_a   1.000
_cell.length_b   1.000
_cell.length_c   1.000
_cell.angle_alpha   90.00
_cell.angle_beta   90.00
_cell.angle_gamma   90.00
#
_symmetry.space_group_name_H-M   'P 1'
#
loop_
_entity.id
_entity.type
_entity.pdbx_description
1 polymer ?
#
loop_
_entity_poly.entity_id
_entity_poly.type
_entity_poly.pdbx_seq_one_letter_code
_entity_poly.pdbx_strand_id
1 'polypeptide(L)'
;MLNILYPDPEWLRIFFDGSLLSDSHNAGARVFSEFFSFYVPVGRGTAFDGEIAAIRTALSQLQCHLEKFTRVILCDSIAALLAIVSDNNPKT
;
A
#
# COMPACT_ATOMS: atom_id res chain seq x y z
N MET A 1 -2.74 -0.30 -21.77
CA MET A 1 -1.35 0.24 -21.71
C MET A 1 -0.58 -0.34 -20.54
N LEU A 2 -1.15 -0.36 -19.32
CA LEU A 2 -0.56 -0.98 -18.13
C LEU A 2 -0.09 -2.43 -18.33
N ASN A 3 -0.94 -3.31 -18.88
CA ASN A 3 -0.55 -4.71 -19.13
C ASN A 3 0.52 -4.90 -20.23
N ILE A 4 0.79 -3.87 -21.02
CA ILE A 4 1.81 -3.91 -22.08
C ILE A 4 3.18 -3.52 -21.50
N LEU A 5 3.20 -2.52 -20.61
CA LEU A 5 4.42 -2.03 -19.98
C LEU A 5 4.79 -2.81 -18.70
N TYR A 6 3.77 -3.33 -18.01
CA TYR A 6 3.87 -4.04 -16.73
C TYR A 6 3.02 -5.32 -16.78
N PRO A 7 3.45 -6.33 -17.54
CA PRO A 7 2.72 -7.59 -17.67
C PRO A 7 2.84 -8.47 -16.42
N ASP A 8 1.77 -9.19 -16.12
CA ASP A 8 1.80 -10.30 -15.15
C ASP A 8 2.48 -11.52 -15.83
N PRO A 9 3.22 -12.39 -15.10
CA PRO A 9 3.41 -12.41 -13.65
C PRO A 9 4.64 -11.63 -13.15
N GLU A 10 5.41 -10.99 -14.03
CA GLU A 10 6.66 -10.32 -13.64
C GLU A 10 6.44 -9.13 -12.69
N TRP A 11 5.29 -8.47 -12.82
CA TRP A 11 4.91 -7.29 -12.05
C TRP A 11 3.74 -7.61 -11.13
N LEU A 12 3.99 -7.75 -9.84
CA LEU A 12 2.92 -7.90 -8.88
C LEU A 12 2.17 -6.58 -8.70
N ARG A 13 0.86 -6.62 -8.95
CA ARG A 13 -0.05 -5.51 -8.77
C ARG A 13 -0.61 -5.54 -7.36
N ILE A 14 -0.50 -4.40 -6.67
CA ILE A 14 -1.12 -4.22 -5.37
C ILE A 14 -1.82 -2.88 -5.39
N PHE A 15 -3.06 -2.91 -4.94
CA PHE A 15 -3.94 -1.78 -4.82
C PHE A 15 -4.08 -1.43 -3.36
N PHE A 16 -4.04 -0.14 -3.08
CA PHE A 16 -4.17 0.42 -1.74
C PHE A 16 -5.33 1.38 -1.73
N ASP A 17 -5.98 1.47 -0.59
CA ASP A 17 -7.05 2.42 -0.42
C ASP A 17 -7.12 2.80 1.05
N GLY A 18 -7.03 4.10 1.32
CA GLY A 18 -7.23 4.68 2.64
C GLY A 18 -8.65 5.21 2.74
N SER A 19 -9.35 4.85 3.81
CA SER A 19 -10.74 5.25 4.04
C SER A 19 -10.88 5.95 5.37
N LEU A 20 -11.86 6.85 5.47
CA LEU A 20 -12.22 7.56 6.68
C LEU A 20 -13.71 7.35 6.94
N LEU A 21 -14.06 6.87 8.13
CA LEU A 21 -15.45 6.79 8.55
C LEU A 21 -15.91 8.18 8.99
N SER A 22 -16.86 8.75 8.25
CA SER A 22 -17.37 10.13 8.41
C SER A 22 -17.74 10.47 9.85
N ASP A 23 -18.32 9.51 10.57
CA ASP A 23 -18.99 9.78 11.83
C ASP A 23 -18.05 9.71 13.04
N SER A 24 -16.90 9.05 12.90
CA SER A 24 -16.01 8.72 14.03
C SER A 24 -14.57 9.23 13.88
N HIS A 25 -14.24 9.84 12.74
CA HIS A 25 -12.86 10.20 12.38
C HIS A 25 -11.88 9.01 12.50
N ASN A 26 -12.41 7.80 12.37
CA ASN A 26 -11.60 6.59 12.36
C ASN A 26 -11.23 6.27 10.92
N ALA A 27 -9.93 6.16 10.68
CA ALA A 27 -9.36 5.71 9.44
C ALA A 27 -9.23 4.18 9.43
N GLY A 28 -9.36 3.64 8.23
CA GLY A 28 -9.06 2.27 7.90
C GLY A 28 -8.34 2.21 6.57
N ALA A 29 -7.70 1.08 6.30
CA ALA A 29 -7.04 0.85 5.04
C ALA A 29 -7.45 -0.49 4.44
N ARG A 30 -7.34 -0.59 3.13
CA ARG A 30 -7.49 -1.83 2.39
C ARG A 30 -6.27 -2.04 1.52
N VAL A 31 -5.86 -3.29 1.44
CA VAL A 31 -4.80 -3.75 0.54
C VAL A 31 -5.37 -4.91 -0.26
N PHE A 32 -5.13 -4.91 -1.57
CA PHE A 32 -5.51 -6.00 -2.44
C PHE A 32 -4.39 -6.32 -3.42
N SER A 33 -4.05 -7.59 -3.53
CA SER A 33 -3.14 -8.16 -4.53
C SER A 33 -3.63 -9.55 -4.90
N GLU A 34 -3.04 -10.16 -5.92
CA GLU A 34 -3.31 -11.56 -6.26
C GLU A 34 -2.96 -12.52 -5.12
N PHE A 35 -1.94 -12.20 -4.31
CA PHE A 35 -1.44 -13.09 -3.25
C PHE A 35 -2.14 -12.89 -1.91
N PHE A 36 -2.65 -11.69 -1.64
CA PHE A 36 -3.24 -11.36 -0.36
C PHE A 36 -4.21 -10.17 -0.43
N SER A 37 -5.18 -10.16 0.48
CA SER A 37 -6.09 -9.04 0.69
C SER A 37 -6.37 -8.84 2.17
N PHE A 38 -6.22 -7.59 2.63
CA PHE A 38 -6.34 -7.23 4.04
C PHE A 38 -7.14 -5.95 4.22
N TYR A 39 -7.81 -5.89 5.37
CA TYR A 39 -8.34 -4.66 5.95
C TYR A 39 -7.54 -4.33 7.19
N VAL A 40 -7.08 -3.08 7.30
CA VAL A 40 -6.21 -2.62 8.38
C VAL A 40 -6.93 -1.53 9.15
N PRO A 41 -7.30 -1.75 10.42
CA PRO A 41 -7.81 -0.68 11.25
C PRO A 41 -6.66 0.26 11.63
N VAL A 42 -6.80 1.55 11.33
CA VAL A 42 -5.82 2.57 11.75
C VAL A 42 -6.26 3.27 13.04
N GLY A 43 -7.57 3.36 13.26
CA GLY A 43 -8.13 4.09 14.41
C GLY A 43 -8.25 5.57 14.10
N ARG A 44 -8.19 6.45 15.11
CA ARG A 44 -8.37 7.88 14.88
C ARG A 44 -7.26 8.44 13.98
N GLY A 45 -7.63 9.02 12.84
CA GLY A 45 -6.68 9.50 11.84
C GLY A 45 -7.36 10.01 10.57
N THR A 46 -6.60 10.11 9.50
CA THR A 46 -7.04 10.55 8.18
C THR A 46 -7.05 9.40 7.18
N ALA A 47 -7.76 9.56 6.05
CA ALA A 47 -7.68 8.60 4.95
C ALA A 47 -6.22 8.39 4.47
N PHE A 48 -5.41 9.45 4.52
CA PHE A 48 -3.98 9.39 4.20
C PHE A 48 -3.20 8.47 5.16
N ASP A 49 -3.46 8.52 6.47
CA ASP A 49 -2.88 7.58 7.43
C ASP A 49 -3.26 6.13 7.10
N GLY A 50 -4.49 5.94 6.58
CA GLY A 50 -4.96 4.72 5.94
C GLY A 50 -4.05 4.26 4.81
N GLU A 51 -3.80 5.11 3.81
CA GLU A 51 -2.92 4.78 2.68
C GLU A 51 -1.51 4.36 3.13
N ILE A 52 -0.91 5.09 4.09
CA ILE A 52 0.41 4.76 4.63
C ILE A 52 0.38 3.39 5.34
N ALA A 53 -0.65 3.12 6.13
CA ALA A 53 -0.81 1.83 6.80
C ALA A 53 -1.01 0.68 5.80
N ALA A 54 -1.76 0.90 4.72
CA ALA A 54 -1.93 -0.06 3.63
C ALA A 54 -0.58 -0.41 2.97
N ILE A 55 0.22 0.59 2.59
CA ILE A 55 1.51 0.34 1.94
C ILE A 55 2.47 -0.38 2.90
N ARG A 56 2.58 0.06 4.16
CA ARG A 56 3.42 -0.63 5.17
C ARG A 56 2.99 -2.08 5.38
N THR A 57 1.68 -2.33 5.43
CA THR A 57 1.14 -3.68 5.57
C THR A 57 1.49 -4.54 4.36
N ALA A 58 1.34 -4.02 3.14
CA ALA A 58 1.69 -4.74 1.94
C ALA A 58 3.19 -5.07 1.88
N LEU A 59 4.06 -4.11 2.20
CA LEU A 59 5.51 -4.33 2.25
C LEU A 59 5.88 -5.43 3.23
N SER A 60 5.29 -5.44 4.43
CA SER A 60 5.50 -6.52 5.41
C SER A 60 5.02 -7.87 4.90
N GLN A 61 3.89 -7.93 4.19
CA GLN A 61 3.36 -9.18 3.64
C GLN A 61 4.17 -9.68 2.44
N LEU A 62 4.76 -8.78 1.67
CA LEU A 62 5.66 -9.13 0.58
C LEU A 62 6.95 -9.78 1.06
N GLN A 63 7.44 -9.43 2.25
CA GLN A 63 8.59 -10.11 2.86
C GLN A 63 8.33 -11.62 3.08
N CYS A 64 7.06 -12.02 3.23
CA CYS A 64 6.65 -13.43 3.36
C CYS A 64 6.53 -14.17 2.01
N HIS A 65 6.71 -13.47 0.88
CA HIS A 65 6.46 -13.98 -0.48
C HIS A 65 7.57 -13.60 -1.47
N LEU A 66 8.79 -13.32 -0.98
CA LEU A 66 9.91 -12.81 -1.80
C LEU A 66 10.24 -13.71 -3.00
N GLU A 67 9.97 -15.00 -2.91
CA GLU A 67 10.19 -15.98 -3.98
C GLU A 67 9.10 -15.97 -5.07
N LYS A 68 7.98 -15.26 -4.86
CA LYS A 68 6.79 -15.31 -5.73
C LYS A 68 6.68 -14.14 -6.70
N PHE A 69 7.58 -13.17 -6.63
CA PHE A 69 7.56 -12.00 -7.51
C PHE A 69 8.98 -11.49 -7.80
N THR A 70 9.14 -10.86 -8.97
CA THR A 70 10.42 -10.23 -9.36
C THR A 70 10.38 -8.72 -9.19
N ARG A 71 9.22 -8.09 -9.42
CA ARG A 71 9.03 -6.63 -9.30
C ARG A 71 7.70 -6.31 -8.62
N VAL A 72 7.67 -5.22 -7.86
CA VAL A 72 6.57 -4.85 -6.97
C VAL A 72 6.08 -3.43 -7.26
N ILE A 73 4.79 -3.36 -7.64
CA ILE A 73 3.78 -2.31 -7.43
C ILE A 73 3.86 -0.95 -8.14
N LEU A 74 2.66 -0.59 -8.63
CA LEU A 74 2.17 0.76 -8.89
C LEU A 74 1.30 1.24 -7.73
N CYS A 75 1.64 2.37 -7.12
CA CYS A 75 0.76 3.10 -6.20
C CYS A 75 0.17 4.29 -6.95
N ASP A 76 -1.13 4.52 -6.79
CA ASP A 76 -1.87 5.64 -7.38
C ASP A 76 -1.76 6.93 -6.56
N SER A 77 -1.29 6.85 -5.31
CA SER A 77 -1.03 8.00 -4.44
C SER A 77 0.45 8.38 -4.42
N ILE A 78 0.82 9.36 -5.26
CA ILE A 78 2.17 9.97 -5.23
C ILE A 78 2.49 10.53 -3.84
N ALA A 79 1.50 11.10 -3.15
CA ALA A 79 1.68 11.62 -1.80
C ALA A 79 2.09 10.53 -0.80
N ALA A 80 1.42 9.36 -0.85
CA ALA A 80 1.75 8.25 0.02
C ALA A 80 3.15 7.66 -0.28
N LEU A 81 3.52 7.56 -1.56
CA LEU A 81 4.87 7.16 -1.97
C LEU A 81 5.94 8.11 -1.41
N LEU A 82 5.75 9.42 -1.60
CA LEU A 82 6.70 10.43 -1.13
C LEU A 82 6.85 10.41 0.39
N ALA A 83 5.75 10.23 1.13
CA ALA A 83 5.78 10.15 2.58
C ALA A 83 6.58 8.93 3.08
N ILE A 84 6.40 7.76 2.47
CA ILE A 84 7.15 6.55 2.85
C ILE A 84 8.63 6.68 2.51
N VAL A 85 8.98 7.28 1.37
CA VAL A 85 10.38 7.53 1.03
C VAL A 85 11.01 8.52 2.02
N SER A 86 10.28 9.56 2.41
CA SER A 86 10.77 10.59 3.34
C SER A 86 10.92 10.09 4.77
N ASP A 87 10.05 9.18 5.22
CA ASP A 87 10.08 8.58 6.56
C ASP A 87 11.31 7.66 6.78
N ASN A 88 11.86 7.11 5.69
CA ASN A 88 13.04 6.25 5.71
C ASN A 88 14.38 7.01 5.61
N ASN A 89 14.37 8.33 5.44
CA ASN A 89 15.60 9.12 5.51
C ASN A 89 15.95 9.39 6.98
N PRO A 90 17.14 8.99 7.47
CA PRO A 90 17.56 9.39 8.80
C PRO A 90 17.61 10.92 8.82
N LYS A 91 16.93 11.52 9.80
CA LYS A 91 17.00 12.97 10.03
C LYS A 91 18.49 13.32 10.23
N THR A 92 19.05 14.03 9.26
CA THR A 92 20.39 14.63 9.33
C THR A 92 20.47 15.64 10.45
#